data_AF-A0A5N5IP98-F1
#
_entry.id   AF-A0A5N5IP98-F1
#
_cell.length_a   1.000
_cell.length_b   1.000
_cell.length_c   1.000
_cell.angle_alpha   90.00
_cell.angle_beta   90.00
_cell.angle_gamma   90.00
#
_symmetry.space_group_name_H-M   'P 1'
#
loop_
_entity.id
_entity.type
_entity.pdbx_description
1 polymer ?
#
loop_
_entity_poly.entity_id
_entity_poly.type
_entity_poly.pdbx_seq_one_letter_code
_entity_poly.pdbx_strand_id
1 'polypeptide(L)'
;MARTPIKRHQALQGVSREHHHGLLLCWKIRTGISKKTAVERIKAYVDWFYKTYLVPHFEFEERHIFPILGNDHPEVKKALADHRRLVRLFTSPDNSIKTLVQIEEELEQHIRFEERQLFNQIQQVANAVQMDTIAKHHNNETFNDNTHDPFWN
;
A
#
# COMPACT_ATOMS: atom_id res chain seq x y z
N MET A 1 -2.52 -2.20 -25.06
CA MET A 1 -1.38 -3.14 -25.05
C MET A 1 -1.44 -3.95 -23.78
N ALA A 2 -1.47 -5.29 -23.88
CA ALA A 2 -1.40 -6.16 -22.71
C ALA A 2 -0.07 -5.90 -21.99
N ARG A 3 -0.12 -5.50 -20.71
CA ARG A 3 1.11 -5.24 -19.93
C ARG A 3 1.68 -6.59 -19.52
N THR A 4 2.92 -6.87 -19.93
CA THR A 4 3.68 -8.05 -19.49
C THR A 4 3.72 -8.08 -17.96
N PRO A 5 3.39 -9.21 -17.31
CA PRO A 5 3.54 -9.35 -15.87
C PRO A 5 4.98 -9.05 -15.44
N ILE A 6 5.16 -8.19 -14.44
CA ILE A 6 6.48 -7.90 -13.88
C ILE A 6 6.92 -9.11 -13.08
N LYS A 7 8.08 -9.70 -13.44
CA LYS A 7 8.64 -10.84 -12.72
C LYS A 7 9.30 -10.36 -11.42
N ARG A 8 8.58 -10.48 -10.30
CA ARG A 8 9.05 -10.07 -8.98
C ARG A 8 9.96 -11.11 -8.34
N HIS A 9 11.09 -10.67 -7.77
CA HIS A 9 11.96 -11.52 -6.94
C HIS A 9 11.19 -12.11 -5.75
N GLN A 10 11.44 -13.37 -5.40
CA GLN A 10 10.67 -14.11 -4.38
C GLN A 10 10.56 -13.36 -3.04
N ALA A 11 11.65 -12.74 -2.59
CA ALA A 11 11.67 -11.94 -1.36
C ALA A 11 10.63 -10.81 -1.35
N LEU A 12 10.45 -10.12 -2.47
CA LEU A 12 9.55 -8.97 -2.57
C LEU A 12 8.08 -9.39 -2.83
N GLN A 13 7.81 -10.67 -3.13
CA GLN A 13 6.44 -11.13 -3.39
C GLN A 13 5.54 -10.97 -2.16
N GLY A 14 6.09 -11.02 -0.95
CA GLY A 14 5.35 -10.73 0.28
C GLY A 14 4.77 -9.32 0.31
N VAL A 15 5.64 -8.33 0.13
CA VAL A 15 5.28 -6.91 0.06
C VAL A 15 4.30 -6.66 -1.09
N SER A 16 4.53 -7.27 -2.26
CA SER A 16 3.60 -7.16 -3.40
C SER A 16 2.22 -7.80 -3.13
N ARG A 17 2.09 -8.77 -2.22
CA ARG A 17 0.78 -9.28 -1.77
C ARG A 17 0.06 -8.24 -0.91
N GLU A 18 0.78 -7.53 -0.04
CA GLU A 18 0.21 -6.43 0.76
C GLU A 18 -0.27 -5.28 -0.13
N HIS A 19 0.47 -4.95 -1.19
CA HIS A 19 0.00 -4.06 -2.25
C HIS A 19 -1.30 -4.49 -2.92
N HIS A 20 -1.49 -5.80 -3.12
CA HIS A 20 -2.78 -6.31 -3.63
C HIS A 20 -3.92 -6.00 -2.65
N HIS A 21 -3.69 -6.11 -1.34
CA HIS A 21 -4.69 -5.73 -0.33
C HIS A 21 -4.93 -4.22 -0.29
N GLY A 22 -3.89 -3.39 -0.46
CA GLY A 22 -4.04 -1.94 -0.62
C GLY A 22 -4.89 -1.57 -1.84
N LEU A 23 -4.70 -2.24 -2.99
CA LEU A 23 -5.55 -2.07 -4.17
C LEU A 23 -6.99 -2.56 -3.94
N LEU A 24 -7.16 -3.62 -3.15
CA LEU A 24 -8.48 -4.08 -2.73
C LEU A 24 -9.20 -3.03 -1.87
N LEU A 25 -8.48 -2.33 -0.98
CA LEU A 25 -9.03 -1.18 -0.24
C LEU A 25 -9.54 -0.10 -1.22
N CYS A 26 -8.74 0.29 -2.21
CA CYS A 26 -9.15 1.29 -3.22
C CYS A 26 -10.44 0.86 -3.94
N TRP A 27 -10.53 -0.42 -4.33
CA TRP A 27 -11.75 -0.98 -4.92
C TRP A 27 -12.95 -0.92 -3.96
N LYS A 28 -12.77 -1.29 -2.68
CA LYS A 28 -13.83 -1.23 -1.67
C LYS A 28 -14.34 0.18 -1.49
N ILE A 29 -13.46 1.18 -1.37
CA ILE A 29 -13.83 2.60 -1.26
C ILE A 29 -14.72 3.01 -2.44
N ARG A 30 -14.25 2.77 -3.68
CA ARG A 30 -15.02 3.10 -4.90
C ARG A 30 -16.38 2.41 -4.94
N THR A 31 -16.45 1.15 -4.51
CA THR A 31 -17.69 0.37 -4.47
C THR A 31 -18.66 0.90 -3.42
N GLY A 32 -18.17 1.24 -2.23
CA GLY A 32 -18.97 1.84 -1.17
C GLY A 32 -19.60 3.16 -1.61
N ILE A 33 -18.81 4.02 -2.27
CA ILE A 33 -19.28 5.29 -2.83
C ILE A 33 -20.33 5.05 -3.92
N SER A 34 -20.10 4.14 -4.87
CA SER A 34 -21.05 3.87 -5.96
C SER A 34 -22.39 3.32 -5.46
N LYS A 35 -22.36 2.53 -4.39
CA LYS A 35 -23.55 2.00 -3.70
C LYS A 35 -24.22 3.02 -2.77
N LYS A 36 -23.71 4.26 -2.70
CA LYS A 36 -24.19 5.32 -1.79
C LYS A 36 -24.20 4.87 -0.32
N THR A 37 -23.20 4.08 0.07
CA THR A 37 -22.99 3.70 1.47
C THR A 37 -22.70 4.96 2.29
N ALA A 38 -23.21 5.01 3.53
CA ALA A 38 -22.89 6.09 4.46
C ALA A 38 -21.36 6.26 4.60
N VAL A 39 -20.88 7.50 4.53
CA VAL A 39 -19.45 7.84 4.48
C VAL A 39 -18.72 7.30 5.72
N GLU A 40 -19.38 7.35 6.87
CA GLU A 40 -18.89 6.91 8.16
C GLU A 40 -18.61 5.40 8.17
N ARG A 41 -19.45 4.59 7.49
CA ARG A 41 -19.24 3.14 7.38
C ARG A 41 -18.02 2.82 6.52
N ILE A 42 -17.85 3.51 5.40
CA ILE A 42 -16.66 3.36 4.55
C ILE A 42 -15.42 3.77 5.34
N LYS A 43 -15.46 4.95 5.98
CA LYS A 43 -14.34 5.50 6.74
C LYS A 43 -13.93 4.60 7.90
N ALA A 44 -14.87 3.99 8.62
CA ALA A 44 -14.57 3.04 9.70
C ALA A 44 -13.72 1.85 9.22
N TYR A 45 -14.06 1.28 8.06
CA TYR A 45 -13.26 0.20 7.45
C TYR A 45 -11.89 0.71 6.96
N VAL A 46 -11.87 1.88 6.32
CA VAL A 46 -10.64 2.53 5.82
C VAL A 46 -9.65 2.80 6.96
N ASP A 47 -10.14 3.29 8.10
CA ASP A 47 -9.32 3.57 9.28
C ASP A 47 -8.79 2.32 9.95
N TRP A 48 -9.62 1.26 10.02
CA TRP A 48 -9.17 -0.05 10.47
C TRP A 48 -8.08 -0.60 9.56
N PHE A 49 -8.26 -0.57 8.24
CA PHE A 49 -7.29 -1.09 7.28
C PHE A 49 -5.98 -0.31 7.36
N TYR A 50 -6.06 1.02 7.45
CA TYR A 50 -4.89 1.87 7.58
C TYR A 50 -4.03 1.50 8.79
N LYS A 51 -4.65 1.41 9.98
CA LYS A 51 -3.95 1.08 11.23
C LYS A 51 -3.40 -0.34 11.23
N THR A 52 -4.16 -1.29 10.65
CA THR A 52 -3.84 -2.71 10.73
C THR A 52 -2.80 -3.14 9.69
N TYR A 53 -2.85 -2.57 8.49
CA TYR A 53 -2.03 -3.03 7.36
C TYR A 53 -1.12 -1.96 6.77
N LEU A 54 -1.61 -0.73 6.53
CA LEU A 54 -0.78 0.27 5.85
C LEU A 54 0.31 0.86 6.75
N VAL A 55 0.03 1.10 8.03
CA VAL A 55 1.06 1.59 8.97
C VAL A 55 2.24 0.62 9.08
N PRO A 56 2.07 -0.67 9.43
CA PRO A 56 3.21 -1.59 9.53
C PRO A 56 3.89 -1.80 8.17
N HIS A 57 3.14 -1.78 7.07
CA HIS A 57 3.69 -1.86 5.71
C HIS A 57 4.64 -0.71 5.41
N PHE A 58 4.20 0.55 5.60
CA PHE A 58 5.05 1.72 5.37
C PHE A 58 6.28 1.71 6.28
N GLU A 59 6.12 1.40 7.57
CA GLU A 59 7.25 1.31 8.49
C GLU A 59 8.29 0.29 8.05
N PHE A 60 7.84 -0.85 7.53
CA PHE A 60 8.70 -1.90 7.02
C PHE A 60 9.47 -1.43 5.78
N GLU A 61 8.78 -0.81 4.82
CA GLU A 61 9.40 -0.31 3.61
C GLU A 61 10.46 0.75 3.90
N GLU A 62 10.10 1.74 4.74
CA GLU A 62 10.99 2.82 5.13
C GLU A 62 12.23 2.34 5.88
N ARG A 63 12.10 1.28 6.68
CA ARG A 63 13.20 0.75 7.50
C ARG A 63 14.10 -0.22 6.75
N HIS A 64 13.54 -1.04 5.85
CA HIS A 64 14.25 -2.20 5.31
C HIS A 64 14.37 -2.22 3.79
N ILE A 65 13.44 -1.62 3.05
CA ILE A 65 13.37 -1.70 1.60
C ILE A 65 13.98 -0.45 0.96
N PHE A 66 13.48 0.74 1.30
CA PHE A 66 13.95 1.99 0.71
C PHE A 66 15.45 2.26 0.96
N PRO A 67 16.04 1.94 2.13
CA PRO A 67 17.47 2.15 2.36
C PRO A 67 18.38 1.34 1.43
N ILE A 68 17.88 0.31 0.75
CA ILE A 68 18.66 -0.48 -0.22
C ILE A 68 19.13 0.39 -1.40
N LEU A 69 18.27 1.29 -1.90
CA LEU A 69 18.65 2.27 -2.92
C LEU A 69 19.31 3.53 -2.33
N GLY A 70 19.20 3.71 -1.00
CA GLY A 70 19.66 4.87 -0.28
C GLY A 70 18.57 5.93 -0.14
N ASN A 71 18.46 6.52 1.06
CA ASN A 71 17.39 7.48 1.41
C ASN A 71 17.43 8.77 0.59
N ASP A 72 18.56 9.07 -0.05
CA ASP A 72 18.70 10.23 -0.91
C ASP A 72 18.23 10.02 -2.35
N HIS A 73 17.95 8.78 -2.75
CA HIS A 73 17.52 8.42 -4.09
C HIS A 73 16.20 9.14 -4.46
N PRO A 74 16.06 9.72 -5.67
CA PRO A 74 14.86 10.49 -6.04
C PRO A 74 13.55 9.71 -5.88
N GLU A 75 13.54 8.43 -6.25
CA GLU A 75 12.36 7.57 -6.13
C GLU A 75 12.01 7.24 -4.68
N VAL A 76 13.03 7.07 -3.81
CA VAL A 76 12.82 6.88 -2.37
C VAL A 76 12.25 8.13 -1.74
N LYS A 77 12.81 9.31 -2.07
CA LYS A 77 12.25 10.60 -1.62
C LYS A 77 10.80 10.80 -2.06
N LYS A 78 10.45 10.34 -3.27
CA LYS A 78 9.07 10.33 -3.75
C LYS A 78 8.20 9.40 -2.91
N ALA A 79 8.59 8.14 -2.69
CA ALA A 79 7.84 7.17 -1.89
C ALA A 79 7.57 7.71 -0.47
N LEU A 80 8.60 8.23 0.20
CA LEU A 80 8.47 8.86 1.52
C LEU A 80 7.54 10.08 1.51
N ALA A 81 7.52 10.85 0.42
CA ALA A 81 6.59 11.98 0.27
C ALA A 81 5.15 11.51 0.06
N ASP A 82 4.95 10.42 -0.70
CA ASP A 82 3.65 9.76 -0.87
C ASP A 82 3.14 9.21 0.47
N HIS A 83 3.98 8.51 1.26
CA HIS A 83 3.62 8.05 2.61
C HIS A 83 3.16 9.19 3.50
N ARG A 84 3.92 10.29 3.57
CA ARG A 84 3.53 11.47 4.36
C ARG A 84 2.20 12.08 3.89
N ARG A 85 1.91 12.07 2.59
CA ARG A 85 0.63 12.53 2.05
C ARG A 85 -0.51 11.59 2.48
N LEU A 86 -0.33 10.29 2.30
CA LEU A 86 -1.31 9.28 2.68
C LEU A 86 -1.61 9.33 4.17
N VAL A 87 -0.59 9.37 5.04
CA VAL A 87 -0.75 9.53 6.49
C VAL A 87 -1.65 10.72 6.79
N ARG A 88 -1.39 11.90 6.21
CA ARG A 88 -2.25 13.09 6.43
C ARG A 88 -3.69 12.90 5.97
N LEU A 89 -3.93 12.19 4.88
CA LEU A 89 -5.28 11.91 4.39
C LEU A 89 -6.03 10.96 5.32
N PHE A 90 -5.39 9.85 5.72
CA PHE A 90 -5.99 8.87 6.63
C PHE A 90 -6.27 9.45 8.02
N THR A 91 -5.39 10.31 8.53
CA THR A 91 -5.56 10.94 9.85
C THR A 91 -6.33 12.26 9.80
N SER A 92 -6.85 12.66 8.64
CA SER A 92 -7.63 13.89 8.51
C SER A 92 -8.94 13.77 9.32
N PRO A 93 -9.38 14.83 10.02
CA PRO A 93 -10.71 14.88 10.63
C PRO A 93 -11.83 15.04 9.59
N ASP A 94 -11.49 15.36 8.33
CA ASP A 94 -12.46 15.45 7.23
C ASP A 94 -12.94 14.06 6.84
N ASN A 95 -14.21 13.77 7.15
CA ASN A 95 -14.91 12.55 6.79
C ASN A 95 -15.85 12.81 5.62
N SER A 96 -15.30 13.26 4.49
CA SER A 96 -16.07 13.51 3.26
C SER A 96 -15.78 12.45 2.19
N ILE A 97 -16.72 12.32 1.24
CA ILE A 97 -16.50 11.51 0.03
C ILE A 97 -15.24 11.98 -0.71
N LYS A 98 -14.96 13.29 -0.70
CA LYS A 98 -13.77 13.86 -1.33
C LYS A 98 -12.49 13.30 -0.71
N THR A 99 -12.40 13.22 0.62
CA THR A 99 -11.24 12.62 1.30
C THR A 99 -11.09 11.15 0.94
N LEU A 100 -12.18 10.38 0.88
CA LEU A 100 -12.15 8.98 0.50
C LEU A 100 -11.64 8.77 -0.94
N VAL A 101 -12.08 9.61 -1.88
CA VAL A 101 -11.58 9.61 -3.27
C VAL A 101 -10.08 9.94 -3.31
N GLN A 102 -9.63 10.93 -2.55
CA GLN A 102 -8.20 11.27 -2.49
C GLN A 102 -7.36 10.11 -1.91
N ILE A 103 -7.86 9.43 -0.87
CA ILE A 103 -7.18 8.27 -0.28
C ILE A 103 -6.99 7.17 -1.33
N GLU A 104 -8.06 6.77 -2.03
CA GLU A 104 -7.98 5.65 -2.97
C GLU A 104 -7.12 5.98 -4.19
N GLU A 105 -7.19 7.21 -4.71
CA GLU A 105 -6.41 7.65 -5.86
C GLU A 105 -4.91 7.73 -5.54
N GLU A 106 -4.56 8.36 -4.42
CA GLU A 106 -3.16 8.52 -3.99
C GLU A 106 -2.55 7.16 -3.64
N LEU A 107 -3.29 6.28 -2.95
CA LEU A 107 -2.80 4.96 -2.58
C LEU A 107 -2.58 4.08 -3.82
N GLU A 108 -3.52 4.08 -4.76
CA GLU A 108 -3.37 3.32 -5.99
C GLU A 108 -2.19 3.83 -6.83
N GLN A 109 -2.02 5.15 -6.93
CA GLN A 109 -0.90 5.75 -7.66
C GLN A 109 0.45 5.39 -7.02
N HIS A 110 0.52 5.47 -5.69
CA HIS A 110 1.70 5.11 -4.92
C HIS A 110 2.09 3.64 -5.10
N ILE A 111 1.16 2.70 -4.89
CA ILE A 111 1.38 1.26 -5.08
C ILE A 111 1.84 0.96 -6.51
N ARG A 112 1.19 1.57 -7.52
CA ARG A 112 1.56 1.38 -8.93
C ARG A 112 2.95 1.92 -9.24
N PHE A 113 3.36 3.03 -8.61
CA PHE A 113 4.69 3.59 -8.74
C PHE A 113 5.73 2.62 -8.17
N GLU A 114 5.51 2.10 -6.97
CA GLU A 114 6.48 1.22 -6.32
C GLU A 114 6.65 -0.09 -7.07
N GLU A 115 5.53 -0.73 -7.42
CA GLU A 115 5.55 -1.98 -8.17
C GLU A 115 6.22 -1.84 -9.54
N ARG A 116 6.01 -0.72 -10.25
CA ARG A 116 6.49 -0.58 -11.63
C ARG A 116 7.85 0.05 -11.76
N GLN A 117 8.29 0.80 -10.75
CA GLN A 117 9.52 1.60 -10.82
C GLN A 117 10.43 1.22 -9.65
N LEU A 118 10.05 1.58 -8.43
CA LEU A 118 10.93 1.48 -7.27
C LEU A 118 11.41 0.05 -7.00
N PHE A 119 10.50 -0.91 -6.91
CA PHE A 119 10.87 -2.29 -6.58
C PHE A 119 11.65 -2.97 -7.71
N ASN A 120 11.51 -2.50 -8.96
CA ASN A 120 12.35 -2.99 -10.05
C ASN A 120 13.79 -2.53 -9.90
N GLN A 121 14.01 -1.29 -9.43
CA GLN A 121 15.35 -0.79 -9.14
C GLN A 121 15.95 -1.48 -7.92
N ILE A 122 15.18 -1.61 -6.83
CA ILE A 122 15.61 -2.32 -5.62
C ILE A 122 16.05 -3.75 -5.94
N GLN A 123 15.27 -4.46 -6.75
CA GLN A 123 15.61 -5.83 -7.17
C GLN A 123 16.95 -5.92 -7.91
N GLN A 124 17.38 -4.87 -8.62
CA GLN A 124 18.63 -4.88 -9.37
C GLN A 124 19.87 -4.67 -8.48
N VAL A 125 19.71 -3.97 -7.36
CA VAL A 125 20.84 -3.56 -6.51
C VAL A 125 20.93 -4.32 -5.19
N ALA A 126 19.83 -4.91 -4.72
CA ALA A 126 19.79 -5.58 -3.42
C ALA A 126 20.71 -6.81 -3.38
N ASN A 127 21.47 -6.94 -2.29
CA ASN A 127 22.27 -8.12 -2.04
C ASN A 127 21.44 -9.24 -1.37
N ALA A 128 22.02 -10.44 -1.28
CA ALA A 128 21.35 -11.61 -0.72
C ALA A 128 20.90 -11.42 0.74
N VAL A 129 21.67 -10.70 1.57
CA VAL A 129 21.32 -10.45 2.98
C VAL A 129 20.11 -9.52 3.10
N GLN A 130 20.05 -8.48 2.26
CA GLN A 130 18.90 -7.58 2.17
C GLN A 130 17.65 -8.32 1.68
N MET A 131 17.79 -9.14 0.63
CA MET A 131 16.69 -9.96 0.12
C MET A 131 16.18 -10.98 1.15
N ASP A 132 17.07 -11.63 1.90
CA ASP A 132 16.69 -12.54 2.99
C ASP A 132 15.95 -11.82 4.12
N THR A 133 16.40 -10.61 4.47
CA THR A 133 15.70 -9.75 5.44
C THR A 133 14.27 -9.45 4.99
N ILE A 134 14.09 -9.11 3.71
CA ILE A 134 12.76 -8.85 3.15
C ILE A 134 11.89 -10.11 3.19
N ALA A 135 12.43 -11.26 2.76
CA ALA A 135 11.69 -12.52 2.71
C ALA A 135 11.20 -12.98 4.09
N LYS A 136 12.02 -12.81 5.13
CA LYS A 136 11.71 -13.23 6.50
C LYS A 136 10.52 -12.48 7.11
N HIS A 137 10.34 -11.21 6.75
CA HIS A 137 9.24 -10.41 7.29
C HIS A 137 7.86 -10.88 6.81
N HIS A 138 7.76 -11.40 5.58
CA HIS A 138 6.46 -11.76 4.98
C HIS A 138 6.22 -13.27 4.87
N ASN A 139 6.96 -14.08 5.64
CA ASN A 139 7.03 -15.51 5.38
C ASN A 139 5.75 -16.28 5.73
N ASN A 140 4.74 -15.69 6.41
CA ASN A 140 3.51 -16.43 6.78
C ASN A 140 2.28 -15.57 7.18
N GLU A 141 2.27 -14.25 6.99
CA GLU A 141 1.08 -13.47 7.41
C GLU A 141 -0.09 -13.66 6.44
N THR A 142 -1.24 -14.04 7.01
CA THR A 142 -2.50 -14.21 6.28
C THR A 142 -3.31 -12.93 6.41
N PHE A 143 -3.79 -12.40 5.30
CA PHE A 143 -4.67 -11.24 5.32
C PHE A 143 -6.00 -11.59 5.99
N ASN A 144 -6.28 -10.94 7.11
CA ASN A 144 -7.51 -11.09 7.88
C ASN A 144 -8.42 -9.90 7.61
N ASP A 145 -9.32 -10.06 6.65
CA ASP A 145 -10.26 -9.01 6.26
C ASP A 145 -11.30 -8.73 7.37
N ASN A 146 -11.67 -7.46 7.55
CA ASN A 146 -12.71 -7.09 8.51
C ASN A 146 -14.08 -7.19 7.85
N THR A 147 -14.75 -8.31 8.11
CA THR A 147 -16.08 -8.62 7.54
C THR A 147 -17.23 -8.28 8.49
N HIS A 148 -17.00 -7.46 9.52
CA HIS A 148 -18.03 -7.10 10.50
C HIS A 148 -19.17 -6.26 9.90
N ASP A 149 -18.84 -5.27 9.07
CA ASP A 149 -19.82 -4.39 8.41
C ASP A 149 -19.49 -4.23 6.92
N PRO A 150 -19.69 -5.28 6.09
CA PRO A 150 -19.35 -5.23 4.69
C PRO A 150 -20.31 -4.32 3.92
N PHE A 151 -19.74 -3.45 3.09
CA PHE A 151 -20.49 -2.52 2.22
C PHE A 151 -20.18 -2.69 0.72
N TRP A 152 -19.31 -3.64 0.39
CA TRP A 152 -18.83 -3.89 -0.97
C TRP A 152 -19.56 -5.03 -1.69
N ASN A 153 -20.54 -5.66 -1.04
CA ASN A 153 -21.39 -6.73 -1.61
C ASN A 153 -22.54 -6.12 -2.39
#